data_AF-S2SB99-F1
#
_entry.id   AF-S2SB99-F1
#
_cell.length_a   1.000
_cell.length_b   1.000
_cell.length_c   1.000
_cell.angle_alpha   90.00
_cell.angle_beta   90.00
_cell.angle_gamma   90.00
#
_symmetry.space_group_name_H-M   'P 1'
#
loop_
_entity.id
_entity.type
_entity.pdbx_description
1 polymer ?
#
loop_
_entity_poly.entity_id
_entity_poly.type
_entity_poly.pdbx_seq_one_letter_code
_entity_poly.pdbx_strand_id
1 'polypeptide(L)'
;MATFRKRGKYWEYRVKYTDSAGKQLVASHGGYRLKSSAQDAAEAVEDDLKRGGDPSKQDVLLLDYWDQWAEAYRINGKSINTVYRYK
;
A
#
# COMPACT_ATOMS: atom_id res chain seq x y z
N MET A 1 -1.90 -15.97 -3.37
CA MET A 1 -2.31 -16.96 -2.35
C MET A 1 -1.62 -16.66 -1.04
N ALA A 2 -2.41 -16.24 -0.07
CA ALA A 2 -1.97 -15.89 1.27
C ALA A 2 -1.55 -17.11 2.10
N THR A 3 -0.52 -16.94 2.93
CA THR A 3 -0.11 -17.90 3.96
C THR A 3 -0.50 -17.37 5.33
N PHE A 4 -1.06 -18.23 6.19
CA PHE A 4 -1.49 -17.86 7.53
C PHE A 4 -0.60 -18.53 8.58
N ARG A 5 -0.16 -17.76 9.57
CA ARG A 5 0.58 -18.30 10.72
C ARG A 5 0.01 -17.81 12.04
N LYS A 6 0.07 -18.67 13.05
CA LYS A 6 -0.32 -18.33 14.43
C LYS A 6 0.90 -17.87 15.21
N ARG A 7 0.83 -16.71 15.85
CA ARG A 7 1.84 -16.17 16.79
C ARG A 7 1.20 -16.00 18.16
N GLY A 8 1.42 -16.97 19.05
CA GLY A 8 0.80 -16.99 20.38
C GLY A 8 -0.73 -17.03 20.29
N LYS A 9 -1.38 -15.96 20.74
CA LYS A 9 -2.85 -15.81 20.71
C LYS A 9 -3.40 -15.24 19.39
N TYR A 10 -2.54 -14.64 18.57
CA TYR A 10 -2.95 -13.92 17.37
C TYR A 10 -2.56 -14.65 16.08
N TRP A 11 -3.22 -14.29 14.99
CA TRP A 11 -2.98 -14.74 13.64
C TRP A 11 -2.35 -13.62 12.81
N GLU A 12 -1.55 -14.01 11.84
CA GLU A 12 -0.89 -13.14 10.87
C GLU A 12 -1.06 -13.74 9.48
N TYR A 13 -1.35 -12.89 8.49
CA TYR A 13 -1.33 -13.27 7.09
C TYR A 13 -0.05 -12.79 6.41
N ARG A 14 0.31 -13.47 5.32
CA ARG A 14 1.41 -13.10 4.42
C ARG A 14 0.98 -13.32 2.98
N VAL A 15 0.94 -12.25 2.19
CA VAL A 15 0.67 -12.29 0.76
C VAL A 15 1.97 -11.96 0.04
N LYS A 16 2.48 -12.91 -0.75
CA LYS A 16 3.62 -12.66 -1.64
C LYS A 16 3.08 -12.04 -2.93
N TYR A 17 3.68 -10.95 -3.38
CA TYR A 17 3.33 -10.29 -4.63
C TYR A 17 4.60 -9.82 -5.34
N THR A 18 4.49 -9.62 -6.66
CA THR A 18 5.57 -9.06 -7.47
C THR A 18 5.24 -7.61 -7.73
N ASP A 19 6.15 -6.72 -7.37
CA ASP A 19 6.03 -5.30 -7.67
C ASP A 19 6.21 -5.05 -9.18
N SER A 20 5.74 -3.90 -9.65
CA SER A 20 5.99 -3.32 -10.98
C SER A 20 7.47 -3.31 -11.39
N ALA A 21 8.39 -3.24 -10.42
CA ALA A 21 9.85 -3.33 -10.63
C ALA A 21 10.38 -4.78 -10.74
N GLY A 22 9.51 -5.80 -10.70
CA GLY A 22 9.87 -7.23 -10.80
C GLY A 22 10.40 -7.85 -9.50
N LYS A 23 10.43 -7.09 -8.39
CA LYS A 23 10.88 -7.59 -7.08
C LYS A 23 9.74 -8.33 -6.37
N GLN A 24 10.04 -9.48 -5.78
CA GLN A 24 9.10 -10.19 -4.92
C GLN A 24 9.07 -9.52 -3.53
N LEU A 25 7.91 -9.00 -3.16
CA LEU A 25 7.63 -8.39 -1.88
C LEU A 25 6.62 -9.23 -1.10
N VAL A 26 6.55 -8.97 0.21
CA VAL A 26 5.65 -9.66 1.12
C VAL A 26 4.83 -8.62 1.88
N ALA A 27 3.54 -8.55 1.61
CA ALA A 27 2.58 -7.83 2.43
C ALA A 27 2.20 -8.72 3.61
N SER A 28 2.47 -8.29 4.84
CA SER A 28 2.14 -9.05 6.04
C SER A 28 1.51 -8.17 7.10
N HIS A 29 0.42 -8.64 7.70
CA HIS A 29 -0.20 -7.97 8.83
C HIS A 29 -0.67 -9.00 9.87
N GLY A 30 -0.55 -8.64 11.14
CA GLY A 30 -0.82 -9.50 12.28
C GLY A 30 -1.75 -8.87 13.31
N GLY A 31 -2.00 -9.57 14.41
CA GLY A 31 -2.85 -9.09 15.49
C GLY A 31 -4.30 -9.57 15.42
N TYR A 32 -4.64 -10.44 14.47
CA TYR A 32 -5.99 -10.98 14.34
C TYR A 32 -6.26 -12.01 15.44
N ARG A 33 -7.36 -11.88 16.17
CA ARG A 33 -7.73 -12.87 17.20
C ARG A 33 -8.17 -14.20 16.60
N LEU A 34 -8.82 -14.15 15.44
CA LEU A 34 -9.37 -15.31 14.73
C LEU A 34 -8.64 -15.51 13.39
N LYS A 35 -8.57 -16.77 12.95
CA LYS A 35 -8.03 -17.12 11.64
C LYS A 35 -8.89 -16.55 10.52
N SER A 36 -10.21 -16.58 10.66
CA SER A 36 -11.15 -16.02 9.69
C SER A 36 -10.90 -14.53 9.45
N SER A 37 -10.76 -13.74 10.51
CA SER A 37 -10.44 -12.31 10.37
C SER A 37 -9.12 -12.04 9.63
N ALA A 38 -8.13 -12.93 9.79
CA ALA A 38 -6.89 -12.84 9.02
C ALA A 38 -7.10 -13.23 7.55
N GLN A 39 -8.01 -14.17 7.25
CA GLN A 39 -8.39 -14.55 5.90
C GLN A 39 -9.13 -13.43 5.18
N ASP A 40 -10.13 -12.83 5.83
CA ASP A 40 -10.90 -11.70 5.28
C ASP A 40 -9.98 -10.52 4.94
N ALA A 41 -9.04 -10.20 5.84
CA ALA A 41 -8.06 -9.14 5.62
C ALA A 41 -7.07 -9.48 4.49
N ALA A 42 -6.66 -10.75 4.37
CA ALA A 42 -5.79 -11.19 3.29
C ALA A 42 -6.50 -11.15 1.93
N GLU A 43 -7.79 -11.48 1.89
CA GLU A 43 -8.63 -11.40 0.68
C GLU A 43 -8.75 -9.96 0.19
N ALA A 44 -9.00 -9.00 1.08
CA ALA A 44 -9.02 -7.58 0.74
C ALA A 44 -7.69 -7.12 0.10
N VAL A 45 -6.55 -7.54 0.66
CA VAL A 45 -5.22 -7.22 0.10
C VAL A 45 -4.98 -7.89 -1.25
N GLU A 46 -5.41 -9.15 -1.42
CA GLU A 46 -5.30 -9.83 -2.72
C GLU A 46 -6.16 -9.16 -3.79
N ASP A 47 -7.35 -8.68 -3.44
CA ASP A 47 -8.22 -7.95 -4.37
C ASP A 47 -7.66 -6.58 -4.75
N ASP A 48 -7.10 -5.84 -3.79
CA ASP A 48 -6.40 -4.58 -4.07
C ASP A 48 -5.20 -4.80 -5.00
N LEU A 49 -4.41 -5.85 -4.75
CA LEU A 49 -3.31 -6.25 -5.63
C LEU A 49 -3.79 -6.60 -7.04
N LYS A 50 -4.92 -7.32 -7.18
CA LYS A 50 -5.51 -7.63 -8.50
C LYS A 50 -5.95 -6.37 -9.25
N ARG A 51 -6.40 -5.34 -8.54
CA ARG A 51 -6.78 -4.04 -9.12
C ARG A 51 -5.59 -3.17 -9.49
N GLY A 52 -4.36 -3.65 -9.28
CA GLY A 52 -3.13 -2.87 -9.51
C GLY A 52 -2.80 -1.91 -8.36
N GLY A 53 -3.44 -2.08 -7.21
CA GLY A 53 -3.09 -1.37 -5.98
C GLY A 53 -1.73 -1.84 -5.47
N ASP A 54 -0.91 -0.89 -5.04
CA ASP A 54 0.37 -1.16 -4.40
C ASP A 54 0.19 -1.14 -2.87
N PRO A 55 0.30 -2.28 -2.18
CA PRO A 55 0.14 -2.36 -0.73
C PRO A 55 1.16 -1.49 0.02
N SER A 56 2.31 -1.18 -0.60
CA SER A 56 3.33 -0.33 0.01
C SER A 56 2.92 1.15 0.08
N LYS A 57 1.92 1.57 -0.70
CA LYS A 57 1.45 2.97 -0.77
C LYS A 57 0.14 3.22 -0.03
N GLN A 58 -0.37 2.22 0.71
CA GLN A 58 -1.64 2.36 1.44
C GLN A 58 -1.57 3.37 2.59
N ASP A 59 -0.39 3.65 3.14
CA ASP A 59 -0.19 4.56 4.28
C ASP A 59 0.20 6.00 3.89
N VAL A 60 0.18 6.35 2.60
CA VAL A 60 0.54 7.70 2.17
C VAL A 60 -0.59 8.67 2.56
N LEU A 61 -0.27 9.70 3.34
CA LEU A 61 -1.23 10.76 3.65
C LEU A 61 -1.68 11.43 2.36
N LEU A 62 -2.95 11.82 2.28
CA LEU A 62 -3.47 12.54 1.11
C LEU A 62 -2.63 13.79 0.79
N LEU A 63 -2.11 14.45 1.81
CA LEU A 63 -1.22 15.61 1.67
C LEU A 63 0.12 15.23 1.03
N ASP A 64 0.75 14.14 1.48
CA ASP A 64 2.00 13.65 0.89
C ASP A 64 1.80 13.23 -0.57
N TYR A 65 0.65 12.62 -0.87
CA TYR A 65 0.27 12.29 -2.24
C TYR A 65 0.04 13.54 -3.10
N TRP A 66 -0.61 14.56 -2.55
CA TRP A 66 -0.84 15.83 -3.22
C TRP A 66 0.47 16.50 -3.61
N ASP A 67 1.45 16.54 -2.70
CA ASP A 67 2.75 17.12 -2.96
C ASP A 67 3.49 16.37 -4.08
N GLN A 68 3.50 15.04 -4.04
CA GLN A 68 4.08 14.22 -5.11
C GLN A 68 3.40 14.47 -6.48
N TRP A 69 2.08 14.58 -6.51
CA TRP A 69 1.34 14.85 -7.74
C TRP A 69 1.59 16.27 -8.27
N ALA A 70 1.59 17.25 -7.37
CA ALA A 70 1.85 18.64 -7.72
C ALA A 70 3.27 18.78 -8.29
N GLU A 71 4.26 18.12 -7.69
CA GLU A 71 5.63 18.10 -8.17
C GLU A 71 5.74 17.44 -9.55
N ALA A 72 5.17 16.25 -9.72
CA ALA A 72 5.27 15.47 -10.95
C ALA A 72 4.56 16.13 -12.16
N TYR A 73 3.37 16.70 -11.96
CA TYR A 73 2.49 17.12 -13.06
C TYR A 73 2.27 18.62 -13.17
N ARG A 74 2.41 19.39 -12.09
CA ARG A 74 2.02 20.82 -12.07
C ARG A 74 3.18 21.78 -11.89
N ILE A 75 4.20 21.40 -11.13
CA ILE A 75 5.33 22.27 -10.77
C ILE A 75 6.50 22.08 -11.74
N ASN A 76 6.71 20.84 -12.23
CA ASN A 76 7.81 20.54 -13.14
C ASN A 76 7.77 21.45 -14.40
N GLY A 77 8.81 22.26 -14.58
CA GLY A 77 8.96 23.20 -15.69
C GLY A 77 8.12 24.49 -15.62
N LYS A 78 7.51 24.83 -14.46
CA LYS A 78 6.77 26.08 -14.28
C LYS A 78 7.59 27.19 -13.60
N SER A 79 7.17 28.43 -13.82
CA SER A 79 7.79 29.61 -13.21
C SER A 79 7.54 29.64 -11.69
N ILE A 80 8.48 30.22 -10.94
CA ILE A 80 8.43 30.35 -9.46
C ILE A 80 7.09 30.88 -8.94
N ASN A 81 6.49 31.88 -9.60
CA ASN A 81 5.19 32.44 -9.21
C ASN A 81 4.04 31.43 -9.31
N THR A 82 4.14 30.48 -10.23
CA THR A 82 3.15 29.39 -10.38
C THR A 82 3.34 28.35 -9.28
N VAL A 83 4.59 28.06 -8.88
CA VAL A 83 4.92 27.10 -7.81
C VAL A 83 4.37 27.55 -6.46
N TYR A 84 4.44 28.85 -6.14
CA TYR A 84 3.91 29.40 -4.89
C TYR A 84 2.40 29.20 -4.67
N ARG A 85 1.63 28.85 -5.70
CA ARG A 85 0.19 28.57 -5.56
C ARG A 85 -0.12 27.14 -5.12
N TYR A 86 0.88 26.26 -5.17
CA TYR A 86 0.75 24.84 -4.85
C TYR A 86 1.50 24.45 -3.56
N LYS A 87 2.19 25.42 -2.93
CA LYS A 87 2.75 25.34 -1.58
C LYS A 87 1.83 26.04 -0.59
#